data_AF-A0A8T4VPQ9-F1
#
_entry.id   AF-A0A8T4VPQ9-F1
#
_cell.length_a   1.000
_cell.length_b   1.000
_cell.length_c   1.000
_cell.angle_alpha   90.00
_cell.angle_beta   90.00
_cell.angle_gamma   90.00
#
_symmetry.space_group_name_H-M   'P 1'
#
loop_
_entity.id
_entity.type
_entity.pdbx_description
1 polymer ?
#
loop_
_entity_poly.entity_id
_entity_poly.type
_entity_poly.pdbx_seq_one_letter_code
_entity_poly.pdbx_strand_id
1 'polypeptide(L)'
;MFDGLKEKLGEFREDAADVAAEQATTEHEAQADSEAPDDSTATDDSTAGAPDGADESEGGPSLTDRAKSLATGKVILDAEDLEEPLWELELALLENDVEMSVAEEILDGIEAELVGEQKTITESTTGLIEEALREALFDVVSVGQFDFLDRLAATDKPAVIIFTGVNGVGKTTSIAKLATYLEEHGFSSVLANGDTYRAGANEQIEVHADRIDAPLISHEQGGDPAAVIYDAVEYANAHDIDVVLGDTAGRLHTSDGLMNQLAKIDRVVGPDMTLFVDEAVAGQDAVKRATEFNEAANI
;
A
#
# COMPACT_ATOMS: atom_id res chain seq x y z
N MET A 1 0.63 16.81 8.21
CA MET A 1 -0.15 15.53 8.32
C MET A 1 0.80 14.43 8.74
N PHE A 2 1.92 14.24 8.02
CA PHE A 2 2.95 13.26 8.38
C PHE A 2 4.07 13.80 9.30
N ASP A 3 3.87 14.95 9.93
CA ASP A 3 4.93 15.56 10.76
C ASP A 3 5.12 14.77 12.06
N GLY A 4 4.04 14.23 12.63
CA GLY A 4 4.10 13.32 13.78
C GLY A 4 4.69 11.95 13.44
N LEU A 5 4.41 11.40 12.24
CA LEU A 5 5.06 10.17 11.77
C LEU A 5 6.58 10.37 11.63
N LYS A 6 7.01 11.52 11.10
CA LYS A 6 8.44 11.83 10.98
C LYS A 6 9.12 12.03 12.34
N GLU A 7 8.40 12.59 13.30
CA GLU A 7 8.90 12.77 14.68
C GLU A 7 9.03 11.42 15.39
N LYS A 8 8.02 10.55 15.28
CA LYS A 8 8.05 9.19 15.83
C LYS A 8 9.02 8.26 15.15
N LEU A 9 9.15 8.33 13.83
CA LEU A 9 10.25 7.70 13.11
C LEU A 9 11.59 8.27 13.60
N GLY A 10 11.64 9.55 13.97
CA GLY A 10 12.77 10.18 14.65
C GLY A 10 13.12 9.55 15.99
N GLU A 11 12.12 9.36 16.87
CA GLU A 11 12.27 8.76 18.20
C GLU A 11 12.66 7.28 18.09
N PHE A 12 11.96 6.51 17.26
CA PHE A 12 12.32 5.13 16.90
C PHE A 12 13.79 4.99 16.46
N ARG A 13 14.31 5.98 15.71
CA ARG A 13 15.72 5.97 15.27
C ARG A 13 16.70 6.14 16.43
N GLU A 14 16.33 6.93 17.44
CA GLU A 14 17.14 7.12 18.65
C GLU A 14 17.06 5.87 19.53
N ASP A 15 15.87 5.31 19.73
CA ASP A 15 15.67 4.13 20.57
C ASP A 15 16.35 2.87 19.98
N ALA A 16 16.22 2.62 18.68
CA ALA A 16 16.94 1.54 18.00
C ALA A 16 18.47 1.72 18.00
N ALA A 17 18.96 2.97 18.02
CA ALA A 17 20.39 3.27 18.12
C ALA A 17 20.92 3.07 19.56
N ASP A 18 20.09 3.38 20.56
CA ASP A 18 20.43 3.21 21.97
C ASP A 18 20.47 1.72 22.36
N VAL A 19 19.53 0.90 21.87
CA VAL A 19 19.58 -0.58 22.03
C VAL A 19 20.87 -1.15 21.45
N ALA A 20 21.27 -0.70 20.25
CA ALA A 20 22.52 -1.14 19.62
C ALA A 20 23.78 -0.68 20.38
N ALA A 21 23.74 0.49 21.02
CA ALA A 21 24.85 1.04 21.80
C ALA A 21 24.99 0.40 23.21
N GLU A 22 23.88 0.08 23.85
CA GLU A 22 23.85 -0.63 25.14
C GLU A 22 24.36 -2.07 25.00
N GLN A 23 24.02 -2.78 23.92
CA GLN A 23 24.58 -4.11 23.66
C GLN A 23 26.11 -4.05 23.43
N ALA A 24 26.60 -3.05 22.71
CA ALA A 24 28.04 -2.87 22.48
C ALA A 24 28.83 -2.54 23.76
N THR A 25 28.21 -1.90 24.75
CA THR A 25 28.85 -1.53 26.02
C THR A 25 28.76 -2.64 27.07
N THR A 26 27.61 -3.32 27.19
CA THR A 26 27.39 -4.41 28.15
C THR A 26 28.30 -5.62 27.87
N GLU A 27 28.57 -5.92 26.59
CA GLU A 27 29.50 -7.00 26.21
C GLU A 27 30.98 -6.60 26.35
N HIS A 28 31.30 -5.30 26.30
CA HIS A 28 32.65 -4.79 26.54
C HIS A 28 33.03 -4.88 28.04
N GLU A 29 32.07 -4.63 28.94
CA GLU A 29 32.25 -4.80 30.38
C GLU A 29 32.37 -6.28 30.77
N ALA A 30 31.64 -7.18 30.10
CA ALA A 30 31.76 -8.63 30.32
C ALA A 30 33.14 -9.20 29.93
N GLN A 31 33.86 -8.58 28.98
CA GLN A 31 35.23 -8.96 28.62
C GLN A 31 36.28 -8.42 29.61
N ALA A 32 36.05 -7.25 30.23
CA ALA A 32 37.01 -6.61 31.13
C ALA A 32 37.16 -7.32 32.49
N ASP A 33 36.15 -8.08 32.94
CA ASP A 33 36.16 -8.78 34.23
C ASP A 33 36.81 -10.19 34.17
N SER A 34 37.45 -10.56 33.05
CA SER A 34 38.02 -11.90 32.83
C SER A 34 39.56 -11.99 32.71
N GLU A 35 40.32 -11.01 33.22
CA GLU A 35 41.79 -11.08 33.22
C GLU A 35 42.41 -11.70 34.50
N ALA A 36 42.78 -13.00 34.36
CA ALA A 36 43.99 -13.69 34.87
C ALA A 36 44.07 -14.11 36.37
N PRO A 37 44.82 -15.20 36.77
CA PRO A 37 46.12 -15.58 36.20
C PRO A 37 46.39 -17.06 35.83
N ASP A 38 47.25 -17.16 34.82
CA ASP A 38 48.28 -18.13 34.44
C ASP A 38 48.70 -19.20 35.49
N ASP A 39 48.74 -20.50 35.11
CA ASP A 39 49.93 -21.37 35.24
C ASP A 39 49.76 -22.72 34.47
N SER A 40 50.92 -23.20 34.03
CA SER A 40 51.31 -24.36 33.24
C SER A 40 50.79 -25.76 33.60
N THR A 41 50.63 -26.65 32.59
CA THR A 41 51.48 -27.84 32.30
C THR A 41 50.79 -28.92 31.44
N ALA A 42 51.50 -29.32 30.38
CA ALA A 42 51.75 -30.68 29.87
C ALA A 42 50.64 -31.74 29.60
N THR A 43 50.72 -32.27 28.37
CA THR A 43 50.64 -33.69 27.92
C THR A 43 49.30 -34.42 27.75
N ASP A 44 49.01 -34.66 26.47
CA ASP A 44 48.94 -35.98 25.78
C ASP A 44 47.61 -36.79 25.71
N ASP A 45 47.32 -37.11 24.45
CA ASP A 45 46.70 -38.31 23.86
C ASP A 45 45.19 -38.61 23.90
N SER A 46 44.76 -39.12 22.74
CA SER A 46 43.74 -40.15 22.51
C SER A 46 42.29 -39.76 22.13
N THR A 47 42.08 -39.82 20.81
CA THR A 47 41.03 -40.59 20.09
C THR A 47 39.53 -40.26 20.25
N ALA A 48 38.98 -39.78 19.13
CA ALA A 48 37.91 -40.39 18.31
C ALA A 48 36.64 -40.95 18.99
N GLY A 49 35.50 -40.40 18.57
CA GLY A 49 34.25 -41.14 18.46
C GLY A 49 33.00 -40.35 18.83
N ALA A 50 32.44 -39.60 17.87
CA ALA A 50 31.00 -39.34 17.83
C ALA A 50 30.26 -40.68 17.53
N PRO A 51 28.98 -40.84 17.90
CA PRO A 51 27.89 -40.14 17.23
C PRO A 51 26.94 -39.45 18.23
N ASP A 52 26.59 -38.18 18.04
CA ASP A 52 25.58 -37.70 17.09
C ASP A 52 24.17 -38.18 17.50
N GLY A 53 23.58 -37.38 18.40
CA GLY A 53 22.18 -37.43 18.81
C GLY A 53 21.60 -36.05 18.52
N ALA A 54 20.56 -36.05 17.70
CA ALA A 54 19.82 -34.88 17.25
C ALA A 54 19.44 -33.95 18.41
N ASP A 55 19.52 -32.65 18.14
CA ASP A 55 18.45 -31.76 18.57
C ASP A 55 18.19 -30.73 17.45
N GLU A 56 16.93 -30.70 17.03
CA GLU A 56 16.38 -29.72 16.12
C GLU A 56 16.30 -28.40 16.88
N SER A 57 17.19 -27.44 16.57
CA SER A 57 17.02 -26.07 17.08
C SER A 57 16.20 -25.26 16.07
N GLU A 58 14.89 -25.22 16.29
CA GLU A 58 14.17 -23.96 16.13
C GLU A 58 14.72 -22.99 17.18
N GLY A 59 15.32 -21.88 16.76
CA GLY A 59 15.74 -20.83 17.68
C GLY A 59 17.10 -20.24 17.35
N GLY A 60 17.08 -19.14 16.61
CA GLY A 60 18.09 -18.10 16.58
C GLY A 60 19.53 -18.48 16.15
N PRO A 61 20.38 -17.47 15.88
CA PRO A 61 21.80 -17.66 15.63
C PRO A 61 22.50 -18.14 16.90
N SER A 62 23.41 -19.10 16.73
CA SER A 62 24.17 -19.64 17.87
C SER A 62 25.10 -18.58 18.48
N LEU A 63 25.41 -18.70 19.77
CA LEU A 63 26.37 -17.82 20.48
C LEU A 63 27.74 -17.74 19.77
N THR A 64 28.14 -18.81 19.10
CA THR A 64 29.37 -18.86 18.30
C THR A 64 29.27 -18.07 16.99
N ASP A 65 28.09 -18.00 16.37
CA ASP A 65 27.85 -17.22 15.14
C ASP A 65 27.80 -15.71 15.44
N ARG A 66 27.22 -15.33 16.59
CA ARG A 66 27.23 -13.94 17.08
C ARG A 66 28.66 -13.45 17.34
N ALA A 67 29.46 -14.21 18.09
CA ALA A 67 30.86 -13.85 18.39
C ALA A 67 31.74 -13.72 17.13
N LYS A 68 31.50 -14.57 16.13
CA LYS A 68 32.22 -14.54 14.85
C LYS A 68 31.81 -13.34 13.99
N SER A 69 30.54 -12.98 14.00
CA SER A 69 30.00 -11.84 13.26
C SER A 69 30.52 -10.52 13.84
N LEU A 70 30.52 -10.37 15.16
CA LEU A 70 31.09 -9.21 15.86
C LEU A 70 32.59 -9.02 15.55
N ALA A 71 33.36 -10.11 15.54
CA ALA A 71 34.77 -10.07 15.16
C ALA A 71 35.02 -9.65 13.70
N THR A 72 34.03 -9.83 12.82
CA THR A 72 34.06 -9.36 11.42
C THR A 72 33.41 -8.00 11.19
N GLY A 73 32.94 -7.34 12.26
CA GLY A 73 32.23 -6.08 12.14
C GLY A 73 30.82 -6.25 11.56
N LYS A 74 30.11 -7.32 11.91
CA LYS A 74 28.74 -7.61 11.48
C LYS A 74 27.83 -7.89 12.67
N VAL A 75 26.60 -7.41 12.62
CA VAL A 75 25.54 -7.72 13.59
C VAL A 75 24.54 -8.66 12.92
N ILE A 76 24.04 -9.61 13.70
CA ILE A 76 22.88 -10.41 13.33
C ILE A 76 21.74 -9.90 14.19
N LEU A 77 20.63 -9.49 13.56
CA LEU A 77 19.43 -9.06 14.26
C LEU A 77 18.54 -10.28 14.50
N ASP A 78 18.08 -10.42 15.73
CA ASP A 78 17.10 -11.42 16.12
C ASP A 78 15.73 -10.79 16.37
N ALA A 79 14.68 -11.61 16.39
CA ALA A 79 13.31 -11.13 16.57
C ALA A 79 13.16 -10.29 17.85
N GLU A 80 13.80 -10.71 18.95
CA GLU A 80 13.80 -9.99 20.23
C GLU A 80 14.39 -8.58 20.12
N ASP A 81 15.37 -8.35 19.24
CA ASP A 81 15.98 -7.02 19.04
C ASP A 81 15.05 -6.07 18.27
N LEU A 82 14.05 -6.61 17.58
CA LEU A 82 13.12 -5.86 16.74
C LEU A 82 11.76 -5.62 17.41
N GLU A 83 11.43 -6.31 18.51
CA GLU A 83 10.11 -6.24 19.15
C GLU A 83 9.69 -4.82 19.54
N GLU A 84 10.48 -4.12 20.35
CA GLU A 84 10.15 -2.76 20.83
C GLU A 84 10.12 -1.72 19.70
N PRO A 85 11.12 -1.69 18.78
CA PRO A 85 11.04 -0.84 17.61
C PRO A 85 9.77 -1.11 16.78
N LEU A 86 9.52 -2.36 16.38
CA LEU A 86 8.36 -2.69 15.54
C LEU A 86 7.03 -2.29 16.21
N TRP A 87 6.93 -2.40 17.53
CA TRP A 87 5.76 -1.93 18.29
C TRP A 87 5.58 -0.41 18.25
N GLU A 88 6.65 0.37 18.33
CA GLU A 88 6.58 1.83 18.17
C GLU A 88 6.17 2.24 16.76
N LEU A 89 6.70 1.53 15.76
CA LEU A 89 6.33 1.73 14.36
C LEU A 89 4.86 1.38 14.12
N GLU A 90 4.36 0.28 14.68
CA GLU A 90 2.95 -0.10 14.65
C GLU A 90 2.08 1.06 15.17
N LEU A 91 2.40 1.59 16.35
CA LEU A 91 1.67 2.70 16.96
C LEU A 91 1.71 3.95 16.07
N ALA A 92 2.86 4.24 15.45
CA ALA A 92 3.01 5.36 14.54
C ALA A 92 2.17 5.19 13.26
N LEU A 93 2.11 3.99 12.69
CA LEU A 93 1.28 3.69 11.52
C LEU A 93 -0.22 3.85 11.85
N LEU A 94 -0.67 3.31 12.98
CA LEU A 94 -2.07 3.40 13.42
C LEU A 94 -2.50 4.84 13.70
N GLU A 95 -1.62 5.66 14.31
CA GLU A 95 -1.89 7.09 14.52
C GLU A 95 -1.95 7.91 13.23
N ASN A 96 -1.41 7.39 12.13
CA ASN A 96 -1.44 8.01 10.81
C ASN A 96 -2.49 7.34 9.88
N ASP A 97 -3.55 6.78 10.48
CA ASP A 97 -4.72 6.21 9.80
C ASP A 97 -4.41 4.99 8.91
N VAL A 98 -3.28 4.31 9.13
CA VAL A 98 -3.02 3.01 8.50
C VAL A 98 -3.93 1.96 9.13
N GLU A 99 -4.50 1.09 8.29
CA GLU A 99 -5.37 0.00 8.73
C GLU A 99 -4.56 -1.05 9.52
N MET A 100 -5.14 -1.68 10.54
CA MET A 100 -4.41 -2.59 11.44
C MET A 100 -3.77 -3.75 10.67
N SER A 101 -4.54 -4.46 9.85
CA SER A 101 -3.99 -5.57 9.06
C SER A 101 -2.95 -5.14 8.03
N VAL A 102 -3.02 -3.91 7.52
CA VAL A 102 -1.97 -3.34 6.67
C VAL A 102 -0.70 -3.01 7.46
N ALA A 103 -0.85 -2.49 8.68
CA ALA A 103 0.29 -2.24 9.56
C ALA A 103 0.98 -3.56 9.94
N GLU A 104 0.22 -4.58 10.31
CA GLU A 104 0.72 -5.94 10.58
C GLU A 104 1.51 -6.48 9.37
N GLU A 105 0.97 -6.42 8.15
CA GLU A 105 1.67 -6.89 6.95
C GLU A 105 3.00 -6.14 6.69
N ILE A 106 3.04 -4.83 6.94
CA ILE A 106 4.27 -4.03 6.83
C ILE A 106 5.31 -4.51 7.85
N LEU A 107 4.90 -4.73 9.11
CA LEU A 107 5.79 -5.16 10.19
C LEU A 107 6.31 -6.58 9.95
N ASP A 108 5.45 -7.49 9.54
CA ASP A 108 5.81 -8.87 9.17
C ASP A 108 6.83 -8.88 8.02
N GLY A 109 6.66 -8.00 7.04
CA GLY A 109 7.63 -7.82 5.95
C GLY A 109 9.00 -7.35 6.44
N ILE A 110 9.03 -6.37 7.35
CA ILE A 110 10.27 -5.85 7.94
C ILE A 110 10.96 -6.93 8.80
N GLU A 111 10.21 -7.65 9.64
CA GLU A 111 10.76 -8.73 10.48
C GLU A 111 11.36 -9.83 9.60
N ALA A 112 10.65 -10.25 8.55
CA ALA A 112 11.11 -11.27 7.62
C ALA A 112 12.38 -10.87 6.85
N GLU A 113 12.55 -9.57 6.55
CA GLU A 113 13.74 -9.06 5.86
C GLU A 113 14.95 -8.93 6.81
N LEU A 114 14.73 -8.54 8.07
CA LEU A 114 15.81 -8.22 9.00
C LEU A 114 16.28 -9.41 9.84
N VAL A 115 15.39 -10.35 10.19
CA VAL A 115 15.74 -11.49 11.07
C VAL A 115 16.71 -12.44 10.37
N GLY A 116 17.84 -12.70 11.02
CA GLY A 116 18.85 -13.65 10.54
C GLY A 116 19.77 -13.11 9.44
N GLU A 117 19.62 -11.85 9.03
CA GLU A 117 20.55 -11.21 8.12
C GLU A 117 21.85 -10.77 8.82
N GLN A 118 23.00 -11.15 8.25
CA GLN A 118 24.33 -10.69 8.68
C GLN A 118 24.71 -9.39 7.97
N LYS A 119 24.47 -8.24 8.60
CA LYS A 119 24.76 -6.92 8.00
C LYS A 119 25.95 -6.23 8.68
N THR A 120 26.64 -5.36 7.93
CA THR A 120 27.93 -4.78 8.35
C THR A 120 27.71 -3.61 9.30
N ILE A 121 28.42 -3.57 10.42
CA ILE A 121 28.38 -2.52 11.48
C ILE A 121 28.57 -1.09 10.96
N THR A 122 29.08 -0.93 9.74
CA THR A 122 29.27 0.39 9.11
C THR A 122 27.99 1.03 8.58
N GLU A 123 26.92 0.26 8.37
CA GLU A 123 25.57 0.80 8.17
C GLU A 123 24.99 1.03 9.57
N SER A 124 24.55 2.25 9.89
CA SER A 124 23.87 2.46 11.17
C SER A 124 22.63 1.57 11.19
N THR A 125 22.39 0.85 12.29
CA THR A 125 21.19 0.02 12.51
C THR A 125 19.91 0.75 12.07
N THR A 126 19.86 2.05 12.36
CA THR A 126 18.86 3.01 11.90
C THR A 126 18.63 3.04 10.38
N GLY A 127 19.69 3.02 9.57
CA GLY A 127 19.62 3.05 8.11
C GLY A 127 19.20 1.72 7.51
N LEU A 128 19.51 0.60 8.18
CA LEU A 128 19.03 -0.72 7.79
C LEU A 128 17.52 -0.83 7.95
N ILE A 129 17.01 -0.35 9.09
CA ILE A 129 15.57 -0.36 9.35
C ILE A 129 14.81 0.60 8.42
N GLU A 130 15.38 1.76 8.10
CA GLU A 130 14.78 2.67 7.11
C GLU A 130 14.64 2.05 5.72
N GLU A 131 15.64 1.30 5.26
CA GLU A 131 15.57 0.64 3.97
C GLU A 131 14.57 -0.53 4.00
N ALA A 132 14.55 -1.32 5.07
CA ALA A 132 13.55 -2.39 5.24
C ALA A 132 12.12 -1.84 5.30
N LEU A 133 11.88 -0.76 6.04
CA LEU A 133 10.58 -0.08 6.07
C LEU A 133 10.21 0.46 4.69
N ARG A 134 11.17 1.04 3.97
CA ARG A 134 10.95 1.55 2.62
C ARG A 134 10.56 0.43 1.67
N GLU A 135 11.24 -0.71 1.71
CA GLU A 135 10.95 -1.86 0.85
C GLU A 135 9.58 -2.47 1.20
N ALA A 136 9.29 -2.68 2.49
CA ALA A 136 7.98 -3.16 2.93
C ALA A 136 6.82 -2.23 2.49
N LEU A 137 6.99 -0.91 2.62
CA LEU A 137 6.02 0.05 2.10
C LEU A 137 5.94 0.01 0.57
N PHE A 138 7.06 -0.15 -0.12
CA PHE A 138 7.09 -0.24 -1.56
C PHE A 138 6.36 -1.48 -2.05
N ASP A 139 6.53 -2.62 -1.41
CA ASP A 139 5.86 -3.88 -1.73
C ASP A 139 4.35 -3.76 -1.59
N VAL A 140 3.87 -3.18 -0.48
CA VAL A 140 2.43 -2.94 -0.25
C VAL A 140 1.83 -2.02 -1.34
N VAL A 141 2.54 -0.96 -1.75
CA VAL A 141 2.02 0.04 -2.70
C VAL A 141 2.26 -0.34 -4.17
N SER A 142 3.15 -1.29 -4.45
CA SER A 142 3.54 -1.69 -5.81
C SER A 142 2.69 -2.81 -6.42
N VAL A 143 1.78 -3.38 -5.64
CA VAL A 143 0.87 -4.43 -6.12
C VAL A 143 0.04 -3.93 -7.31
N GLY A 144 0.14 -4.65 -8.44
CA GLY A 144 -0.71 -4.42 -9.61
C GLY A 144 -0.50 -3.08 -10.33
N GLN A 145 0.63 -2.40 -10.12
CA GLN A 145 0.92 -1.14 -10.80
C GLN A 145 0.98 -1.31 -12.33
N PHE A 146 0.44 -0.33 -13.04
CA PHE A 146 0.52 -0.22 -14.49
C PHE A 146 0.62 1.25 -14.90
N ASP A 147 1.23 1.52 -16.06
CA ASP A 147 1.17 2.85 -16.65
C ASP A 147 -0.22 3.09 -17.23
N PHE A 148 -0.92 4.09 -16.68
CA PHE A 148 -2.30 4.38 -17.01
C PHE A 148 -2.48 4.79 -18.49
N LEU A 149 -1.57 5.60 -19.02
CA LEU A 149 -1.67 6.09 -20.40
C LEU A 149 -1.32 5.00 -21.40
N ASP A 150 -0.33 4.15 -21.11
CA ASP A 150 0.01 3.00 -21.94
C ASP A 150 -1.14 2.00 -21.99
N ARG A 151 -1.77 1.72 -20.83
CA ARG A 151 -2.94 0.84 -20.77
C ARG A 151 -4.10 1.43 -21.58
N LEU A 152 -4.37 2.71 -21.42
CA LEU A 152 -5.43 3.40 -22.16
C LEU A 152 -5.17 3.39 -23.67
N ALA A 153 -3.93 3.62 -24.10
CA ALA A 153 -3.54 3.60 -25.51
C ALA A 153 -3.64 2.20 -26.14
N ALA A 154 -3.56 1.14 -25.34
CA ALA A 154 -3.73 -0.24 -25.76
C ALA A 154 -5.21 -0.70 -25.79
N THR A 155 -6.13 0.09 -25.22
CA THR A 155 -7.58 -0.19 -25.23
C THR A 155 -8.23 0.26 -26.55
N ASP A 156 -9.18 -0.53 -27.05
CA ASP A 156 -9.96 -0.17 -28.24
C ASP A 156 -10.82 1.07 -27.97
N LYS A 157 -10.99 1.93 -28.98
CA LYS A 157 -11.77 3.17 -28.83
C LYS A 157 -13.26 2.94 -29.10
N PRO A 158 -14.17 3.59 -28.34
CA PRO A 158 -13.86 4.42 -27.16
C PRO A 158 -13.55 3.55 -25.93
N ALA A 159 -12.51 3.93 -25.18
CA ALA A 159 -12.23 3.30 -23.89
C ALA A 159 -13.25 3.76 -22.85
N VAL A 160 -13.91 2.82 -22.17
CA VAL A 160 -14.97 3.12 -21.22
C VAL A 160 -14.46 2.99 -19.78
N ILE A 161 -14.44 4.11 -19.06
CA ILE A 161 -13.96 4.19 -17.68
C ILE A 161 -15.12 4.59 -16.76
N ILE A 162 -15.43 3.75 -15.78
CA ILE A 162 -16.51 3.98 -14.80
C ILE A 162 -15.93 4.36 -13.46
N PHE A 163 -16.44 5.42 -12.85
CA PHE A 163 -16.03 5.87 -11.53
C PHE A 163 -17.03 5.42 -10.49
N THR A 164 -16.56 4.74 -9.44
CA THR A 164 -17.40 4.28 -8.34
C THR A 164 -16.77 4.59 -6.98
N GLY A 165 -17.54 4.39 -5.91
CA GLY A 165 -17.15 4.77 -4.54
C GLY A 165 -18.25 5.53 -3.82
N VAL A 166 -18.07 5.80 -2.52
CA VAL A 166 -19.16 6.31 -1.68
C VAL A 166 -19.52 7.78 -1.97
N ASN A 167 -20.62 8.28 -1.38
CA ASN A 167 -21.00 9.70 -1.53
C ASN A 167 -19.93 10.63 -0.94
N GLY A 168 -19.65 11.74 -1.61
CA GLY A 168 -18.79 12.81 -1.08
C GLY A 168 -17.28 12.64 -1.31
N VAL A 169 -16.82 11.46 -1.72
CA VAL A 169 -15.38 11.14 -1.94
C VAL A 169 -14.73 11.87 -3.13
N GLY A 170 -15.51 12.59 -3.94
CA GLY A 170 -15.00 13.42 -5.02
C GLY A 170 -15.04 12.82 -6.43
N LYS A 171 -15.80 11.74 -6.68
CA LYS A 171 -15.97 11.11 -8.02
C LYS A 171 -16.15 12.11 -9.17
N THR A 172 -17.21 12.92 -9.13
CA THR A 172 -17.53 13.90 -10.18
C THR A 172 -16.39 14.89 -10.42
N THR A 173 -15.69 15.31 -9.35
CA THR A 173 -14.53 16.20 -9.46
C THR A 173 -13.32 15.48 -10.06
N SER A 174 -13.09 14.22 -9.69
CA SER A 174 -12.02 13.38 -10.23
C SER A 174 -12.22 13.08 -11.71
N ILE A 175 -13.46 12.87 -12.15
CA ILE A 175 -13.81 12.74 -13.58
C ILE A 175 -13.38 13.99 -14.35
N ALA A 176 -13.73 15.18 -13.87
CA ALA A 176 -13.36 16.43 -14.52
C ALA A 176 -11.83 16.61 -14.58
N LYS A 177 -11.12 16.28 -13.49
CA LYS A 177 -9.65 16.31 -13.45
C LYS A 177 -9.02 15.33 -14.44
N LEU A 178 -9.55 14.11 -14.52
CA LEU A 178 -9.04 13.10 -15.45
C LEU A 178 -9.31 13.52 -16.89
N ALA A 179 -10.48 14.08 -17.19
CA ALA A 179 -10.79 14.61 -18.51
C ALA A 179 -9.78 15.68 -18.96
N THR A 180 -9.46 16.65 -18.09
CA THR A 180 -8.41 17.65 -18.36
C THR A 180 -7.03 17.00 -18.54
N TYR A 181 -6.66 16.05 -17.68
CA TYR A 181 -5.40 15.33 -17.80
C TYR A 181 -5.30 14.56 -19.13
N LEU A 182 -6.37 13.90 -19.56
CA LEU A 182 -6.45 13.20 -20.83
C LEU A 182 -6.31 14.16 -22.02
N GLU A 183 -6.98 15.31 -21.97
CA GLU A 183 -6.87 16.34 -23.00
C GLU A 183 -5.43 16.86 -23.13
N GLU A 184 -4.75 17.12 -22.01
CA GLU A 184 -3.34 17.53 -21.98
C GLU A 184 -2.40 16.49 -22.62
N HIS A 185 -2.81 15.22 -22.64
CA HIS A 185 -2.09 14.10 -23.25
C HIS A 185 -2.63 13.72 -24.64
N GLY A 186 -3.52 14.52 -25.22
CA GLY A 186 -4.02 14.35 -26.59
C GLY A 186 -5.16 13.35 -26.76
N PHE A 187 -5.83 12.96 -25.67
CA PHE A 187 -7.03 12.13 -25.69
C PHE A 187 -8.29 12.99 -25.56
N SER A 188 -9.24 12.80 -26.45
CA SER A 188 -10.59 13.36 -26.35
C SER A 188 -11.45 12.54 -25.39
N SER A 189 -12.32 13.20 -24.62
CA SER A 189 -13.22 12.51 -23.70
C SER A 189 -14.65 13.05 -23.74
N VAL A 190 -15.61 12.18 -23.44
CA VAL A 190 -17.01 12.53 -23.17
C VAL A 190 -17.39 12.12 -21.75
N LEU A 191 -18.08 13.02 -21.04
CA LEU A 191 -18.57 12.76 -19.70
C LEU A 191 -19.97 12.14 -19.78
N ALA A 192 -20.27 11.19 -18.90
CA ALA A 192 -21.57 10.56 -18.81
C ALA A 192 -22.08 10.58 -17.37
N ASN A 193 -23.23 11.22 -17.13
CA ASN A 193 -23.77 11.32 -15.77
C ASN A 193 -24.64 10.11 -15.39
N GLY A 194 -24.03 9.06 -14.85
CA GLY A 194 -24.77 7.94 -14.26
C GLY A 194 -25.26 8.18 -12.83
N ASP A 195 -25.02 9.35 -12.20
CA ASP A 195 -25.72 9.73 -10.96
C ASP A 195 -27.07 10.37 -11.28
N THR A 196 -28.02 9.51 -11.65
CA THR A 196 -29.34 9.93 -12.10
C THR A 196 -30.31 10.24 -10.96
N TYR A 197 -29.95 9.97 -9.69
CA TYR A 197 -30.88 10.08 -8.56
C TYR A 197 -30.53 11.24 -7.61
N ARG A 198 -29.25 11.57 -7.43
CA ARG A 198 -28.83 12.64 -6.52
C ARG A 198 -29.31 14.00 -7.04
N ALA A 199 -30.06 14.74 -6.21
CA ALA A 199 -30.47 16.10 -6.55
C ALA A 199 -29.25 17.00 -6.75
N GLY A 200 -29.22 17.76 -7.83
CA GLY A 200 -28.09 18.63 -8.18
C GLY A 200 -26.94 17.93 -8.91
N ALA A 201 -27.02 16.61 -9.17
CA ALA A 201 -25.93 15.89 -9.85
C ALA A 201 -25.76 16.34 -11.31
N ASN A 202 -26.86 16.48 -12.05
CA ASN A 202 -26.85 16.99 -13.42
C ASN A 202 -26.20 18.38 -13.47
N GLU A 203 -26.65 19.31 -12.63
CA GLU A 203 -26.11 20.67 -12.59
C GLU A 203 -24.63 20.71 -12.17
N GLN A 204 -24.22 19.83 -11.25
CA GLN A 204 -22.84 19.77 -10.79
C GLN A 204 -21.89 19.35 -11.91
N ILE A 205 -22.19 18.24 -12.60
CA ILE A 205 -21.32 17.74 -13.66
C ILE A 205 -21.39 18.63 -14.91
N GLU A 206 -22.53 19.26 -15.20
CA GLU A 206 -22.67 20.26 -16.26
C GLU A 206 -21.74 21.45 -16.04
N VAL A 207 -21.69 22.00 -14.82
CA VAL A 207 -20.73 23.08 -14.49
C VAL A 207 -19.27 22.65 -14.68
N HIS A 208 -18.95 21.38 -14.46
CA HIS A 208 -17.61 20.86 -14.72
C HIS A 208 -17.35 20.71 -16.22
N ALA A 209 -18.28 20.09 -16.95
CA ALA A 209 -18.20 19.88 -18.39
C ALA A 209 -18.02 21.21 -19.13
N ASP A 210 -18.84 22.22 -18.81
CA ASP A 210 -18.76 23.57 -19.38
C ASP A 210 -17.42 24.26 -19.11
N ARG A 211 -16.80 24.01 -17.95
CA ARG A 211 -15.51 24.64 -17.60
C ARG A 211 -14.33 24.06 -18.37
N ILE A 212 -14.44 22.82 -18.81
CA ILE A 212 -13.39 22.10 -19.52
C ILE A 212 -13.76 21.85 -20.99
N ASP A 213 -14.85 22.49 -21.47
CA ASP A 213 -15.39 22.35 -22.82
C ASP A 213 -15.59 20.87 -23.26
N ALA A 214 -15.92 19.98 -22.32
CA ALA A 214 -16.12 18.55 -22.60
C ALA A 214 -17.60 18.26 -22.94
N PRO A 215 -17.88 17.40 -23.93
CA PRO A 215 -19.23 16.92 -24.17
C PRO A 215 -19.76 16.15 -22.96
N LEU A 216 -21.04 16.35 -22.65
CA LEU A 216 -21.73 15.69 -21.53
C LEU A 216 -22.99 14.99 -22.03
N ILE A 217 -23.12 13.72 -21.68
CA ILE A 217 -24.33 12.94 -21.86
C ILE A 217 -25.00 12.75 -20.50
N SER A 218 -26.24 13.22 -20.39
CA SER A 218 -27.05 13.12 -19.18
C SER A 218 -28.51 12.90 -19.55
N HIS A 219 -29.25 12.22 -18.68
CA HIS A 219 -30.70 12.04 -18.80
C HIS A 219 -31.44 12.84 -17.73
N GLU A 220 -32.77 12.86 -17.81
CA GLU A 220 -33.62 13.37 -16.74
C GLU A 220 -33.42 12.57 -15.45
N GLN A 221 -33.62 13.25 -14.31
CA GLN A 221 -33.49 12.64 -12.99
C GLN A 221 -34.42 11.43 -12.83
N GLY A 222 -33.90 10.34 -12.27
CA GLY A 222 -34.57 9.05 -12.14
C GLY A 222 -34.41 8.12 -13.34
N GLY A 223 -33.64 8.53 -14.37
CA GLY A 223 -33.25 7.70 -15.50
C GLY A 223 -32.36 6.51 -15.12
N ASP A 224 -32.18 5.59 -16.05
CA ASP A 224 -31.34 4.40 -15.88
C ASP A 224 -29.85 4.74 -16.10
N PRO A 225 -28.98 4.64 -15.07
CA PRO A 225 -27.56 4.97 -15.22
C PRO A 225 -26.87 4.22 -16.36
N ALA A 226 -27.17 2.93 -16.53
CA ALA A 226 -26.58 2.12 -17.59
C ALA A 226 -26.97 2.63 -18.99
N ALA A 227 -28.16 3.19 -19.15
CA ALA A 227 -28.60 3.78 -20.41
C ALA A 227 -27.84 5.08 -20.71
N VAL A 228 -27.58 5.92 -19.71
CA VAL A 228 -26.78 7.14 -19.90
C VAL A 228 -25.37 6.80 -20.38
N ILE A 229 -24.72 5.83 -19.74
CA ILE A 229 -23.38 5.39 -20.14
C ILE A 229 -23.41 4.77 -21.55
N TYR A 230 -24.39 3.93 -21.85
CA TYR A 230 -24.55 3.34 -23.18
C TYR A 230 -24.69 4.41 -24.28
N ASP A 231 -25.54 5.42 -24.05
CA ASP A 231 -25.71 6.53 -25.00
C ASP A 231 -24.41 7.35 -25.17
N ALA A 232 -23.58 7.45 -24.12
CA ALA A 232 -22.28 8.09 -24.22
C ALA A 232 -21.28 7.29 -25.05
N VAL A 233 -21.32 5.96 -24.98
CA VAL A 233 -20.54 5.08 -25.85
C VAL A 233 -20.98 5.23 -27.31
N GLU A 234 -22.28 5.27 -27.59
CA GLU A 234 -22.80 5.51 -28.95
C GLU A 234 -22.39 6.89 -29.46
N TYR A 235 -22.47 7.92 -28.61
CA TYR A 235 -22.02 9.27 -28.95
C TYR A 235 -20.53 9.31 -29.28
N ALA A 236 -19.70 8.69 -28.43
CA ALA A 236 -18.25 8.64 -28.63
C ALA A 236 -17.86 7.92 -29.92
N ASN A 237 -18.48 6.78 -30.22
CA ASN A 237 -18.31 6.06 -31.49
C ASN A 237 -18.69 6.92 -32.70
N ALA A 238 -19.79 7.68 -32.61
CA ALA A 238 -20.26 8.51 -33.71
C ALA A 238 -19.40 9.78 -33.96
N HIS A 239 -18.60 10.18 -32.97
CA HIS A 239 -17.79 11.41 -33.00
C HIS A 239 -16.28 11.15 -32.92
N ASP A 240 -15.85 9.88 -33.07
CA ASP A 240 -14.45 9.46 -32.96
C ASP A 240 -13.77 9.94 -31.66
N ILE A 241 -14.50 9.88 -30.53
CA ILE A 241 -13.97 10.26 -29.20
C ILE A 241 -13.22 9.08 -28.58
N ASP A 242 -12.09 9.38 -27.93
CA ASP A 242 -11.18 8.34 -27.43
C ASP A 242 -11.68 7.68 -26.15
N VAL A 243 -12.31 8.43 -25.25
CA VAL A 243 -12.63 7.96 -23.88
C VAL A 243 -14.04 8.37 -23.45
N VAL A 244 -14.78 7.45 -22.82
CA VAL A 244 -16.02 7.72 -22.08
C VAL A 244 -15.72 7.68 -20.59
N LEU A 245 -16.02 8.78 -19.88
CA LEU A 245 -15.86 8.88 -18.43
C LEU A 245 -17.23 8.89 -17.76
N GLY A 246 -17.61 7.76 -17.17
CA GLY A 246 -18.92 7.57 -16.53
C GLY A 246 -18.90 7.84 -15.03
N ASP A 247 -19.73 8.78 -14.56
CA ASP A 247 -20.02 8.95 -13.14
C ASP A 247 -21.05 7.91 -12.67
N THR A 248 -21.01 7.58 -11.38
CA THR A 248 -22.04 6.74 -10.74
C THR A 248 -22.51 7.37 -9.44
N ALA A 249 -23.71 6.99 -9.01
CA ALA A 249 -24.22 7.42 -7.71
C ALA A 249 -23.34 6.87 -6.59
N GLY A 250 -23.08 7.66 -5.54
CA GLY A 250 -22.18 7.22 -4.48
C GLY A 250 -22.81 6.28 -3.45
N ARG A 251 -24.13 6.31 -3.25
CA ARG A 251 -24.88 5.32 -2.46
C ARG A 251 -26.33 5.33 -2.91
N LEU A 252 -26.77 4.34 -3.68
CA LEU A 252 -28.16 4.30 -4.16
C LEU A 252 -29.21 3.84 -3.11
N HIS A 253 -28.90 4.00 -1.82
CA HIS A 253 -29.73 3.75 -0.60
C HIS A 253 -29.51 2.44 0.19
N THR A 254 -28.76 1.46 -0.32
CA THR A 254 -28.04 0.40 0.44
C THR A 254 -26.82 -0.03 -0.39
N SER A 255 -25.85 -0.75 0.19
CA SER A 255 -24.74 -1.34 -0.59
C SER A 255 -25.27 -2.15 -1.77
N ASP A 256 -26.33 -2.95 -1.56
CA ASP A 256 -26.97 -3.79 -2.58
C ASP A 256 -27.49 -3.00 -3.80
N GLY A 257 -28.06 -1.80 -3.59
CA GLY A 257 -28.60 -0.99 -4.67
C GLY A 257 -27.52 -0.49 -5.63
N LEU A 258 -26.39 -0.06 -5.07
CA LEU A 258 -25.22 0.37 -5.84
C LEU A 258 -24.57 -0.83 -6.56
N MET A 259 -24.45 -1.98 -5.89
CA MET A 259 -23.86 -3.17 -6.50
C MET A 259 -24.68 -3.69 -7.67
N ASN A 260 -26.01 -3.69 -7.56
CA ASN A 260 -26.89 -4.03 -8.68
C ASN A 260 -26.74 -3.06 -9.87
N GLN A 261 -26.50 -1.79 -9.60
CA GLN A 261 -26.25 -0.79 -10.64
C GLN A 261 -24.91 -1.08 -11.35
N LEU A 262 -23.83 -1.31 -10.62
CA LEU A 262 -22.52 -1.63 -11.19
C LEU A 262 -22.57 -2.91 -12.03
N ALA A 263 -23.17 -3.98 -11.51
CA ALA A 263 -23.37 -5.24 -12.24
C ALA A 263 -24.21 -5.05 -13.52
N LYS A 264 -25.16 -4.11 -13.51
CA LYS A 264 -25.93 -3.77 -14.70
C LYS A 264 -25.11 -2.99 -15.71
N ILE A 265 -24.30 -2.03 -15.28
CA ILE A 265 -23.37 -1.29 -16.14
C ILE A 265 -22.39 -2.27 -16.79
N ASP A 266 -21.80 -3.18 -16.02
CA ASP A 266 -20.91 -4.23 -16.53
C ASP A 266 -21.58 -5.06 -17.63
N ARG A 267 -22.79 -5.57 -17.37
CA ARG A 267 -23.52 -6.38 -18.36
C ARG A 267 -23.92 -5.62 -19.63
N VAL A 268 -24.28 -4.34 -19.51
CA VAL A 268 -24.84 -3.55 -20.63
C VAL A 268 -23.74 -2.88 -21.45
N VAL A 269 -22.70 -2.39 -20.79
CA VAL A 269 -21.66 -1.56 -21.39
C VAL A 269 -20.35 -2.32 -21.53
N GLY A 270 -19.99 -3.16 -20.54
CA GLY A 270 -18.69 -3.86 -20.50
C GLY A 270 -17.53 -2.89 -20.39
N PRO A 271 -17.39 -2.14 -19.27
CA PRO A 271 -16.37 -1.11 -19.14
C PRO A 271 -14.96 -1.70 -19.14
N ASP A 272 -14.03 -1.01 -19.80
CA ASP A 272 -12.61 -1.41 -19.87
C ASP A 272 -11.89 -1.22 -18.53
N MET A 273 -12.32 -0.22 -17.74
CA MET A 273 -11.80 0.06 -16.41
C MET A 273 -12.90 0.55 -15.48
N THR A 274 -12.85 0.10 -14.23
CA THR A 274 -13.64 0.67 -13.15
C THR A 274 -12.69 1.23 -12.10
N LEU A 275 -12.80 2.53 -11.83
CA LEU A 275 -11.96 3.25 -10.88
C LEU A 275 -12.73 3.47 -9.59
N PHE A 276 -12.26 2.86 -8.50
CA PHE A 276 -12.75 3.14 -7.16
C PHE A 276 -12.12 4.43 -6.63
N VAL A 277 -12.97 5.37 -6.23
CA VAL A 277 -12.58 6.66 -5.65
C VAL A 277 -12.97 6.67 -4.18
N ASP A 278 -12.02 6.96 -3.32
CA ASP A 278 -12.24 7.17 -1.90
C ASP A 278 -11.50 8.43 -1.40
N GLU A 279 -11.75 8.79 -0.15
CA GLU A 279 -11.09 9.88 0.54
C GLU A 279 -9.89 9.40 1.35
N ALA A 280 -8.78 10.15 1.31
CA ALA A 280 -7.56 9.80 2.05
C ALA A 280 -7.72 9.83 3.58
N VAL A 281 -8.84 10.37 4.08
CA VAL A 281 -9.17 10.46 5.52
C VAL A 281 -10.07 9.32 6.00
N ALA A 282 -10.36 8.33 5.15
CA ALA A 282 -11.25 7.21 5.50
C ALA A 282 -10.62 6.24 6.52
N GLY A 283 -9.29 6.18 6.62
CA GLY A 283 -8.57 5.28 7.52
C GLY A 283 -9.03 3.83 7.36
N GLN A 284 -9.41 3.20 8.47
CA GLN A 284 -9.88 1.81 8.55
C GLN A 284 -11.08 1.52 7.62
N ASP A 285 -11.93 2.51 7.36
CA ASP A 285 -13.09 2.33 6.47
C ASP A 285 -12.67 2.08 5.01
N ALA A 286 -11.48 2.55 4.59
CA ALA A 286 -11.01 2.44 3.20
C ALA A 286 -10.88 0.98 2.76
N VAL A 287 -10.24 0.14 3.59
CA VAL A 287 -10.05 -1.29 3.31
C VAL A 287 -11.40 -1.99 3.23
N LYS A 288 -12.29 -1.73 4.19
CA LYS A 288 -13.63 -2.33 4.18
C LYS A 288 -14.43 -1.95 2.93
N ARG A 289 -14.41 -0.66 2.55
CA ARG A 289 -15.10 -0.17 1.34
C ARG A 289 -14.49 -0.83 0.09
N ALA A 290 -13.16 -0.82 -0.05
CA ALA A 290 -12.48 -1.42 -1.19
C ALA A 290 -12.85 -2.91 -1.36
N THR A 291 -12.84 -3.68 -0.27
CA THR A 291 -13.25 -5.10 -0.27
C THR A 291 -14.70 -5.27 -0.70
N GLU A 292 -15.64 -4.51 -0.12
CA GLU A 292 -17.07 -4.58 -0.47
C GLU A 292 -17.32 -4.26 -1.96
N PHE A 293 -16.62 -3.29 -2.53
CA PHE A 293 -16.74 -2.95 -3.95
C PHE A 293 -16.09 -4.00 -4.85
N ASN A 294 -14.94 -4.56 -4.47
CA ASN A 294 -14.28 -5.62 -5.22
C ASN A 294 -15.13 -6.89 -5.29
N GLU A 295 -15.71 -7.33 -4.18
CA GLU A 295 -16.62 -8.49 -4.16
C GLU A 295 -17.82 -8.33 -5.11
N ALA A 296 -18.27 -7.10 -5.31
CA ALA A 296 -19.47 -6.82 -6.08
C ALA A 296 -19.24 -6.61 -7.58
N ALA A 297 -18.10 -6.00 -7.95
CA ALA A 297 -17.83 -5.56 -9.32
C ALA A 297 -16.49 -6.07 -9.87
N ASN A 298 -15.78 -6.93 -9.14
CA ASN A 298 -14.43 -7.44 -9.47
C ASN A 298 -13.50 -6.30 -9.92
N ILE A 299 -13.37 -5.29 -9.07
CA ILE A 299 -12.56 -4.09 -9.32
C ILE A 299 -11.12 -4.26 -8.85
#